data_AF-A0A2V1DV67-F1
#
_entry.id   AF-A0A2V1DV67-F1
#
_cell.length_a   1.000
_cell.length_b   1.000
_cell.length_c   1.000
_cell.angle_alpha   90.00
_cell.angle_beta   90.00
_cell.angle_gamma   90.00
#
_symmetry.space_group_name_H-M   'P 1'
#
loop_
_entity.id
_entity.type
_entity.pdbx_description
1 polymer ?
#
loop_
_entity_poly.entity_id
_entity_poly.type
_entity_poly.pdbx_seq_one_letter_code
_entity_poly.pdbx_strand_id
1 'polypeptide(L)'
;SREPVAKAKSAVEKLLAGHIAADGNDPITDPFYFRPSSKSFLDEVGAAYSVFIHQDLRRSVLRLYGNDICIEQVERALMAKCAELKEHSHNVILDPESLAFSLKGGFRQIVAALGKDKVKLDIISNP
;
A
#
# COMPACT_ATOMS: atom_id res chain seq x y z
N SER A 1 43.05 0.26 10.81
CA SER A 1 42.25 0.64 9.62
C SER A 1 40.77 0.40 9.90
N ARG A 2 39.98 1.45 10.13
CA ARG A 2 38.51 1.36 10.41
C ARG A 2 37.63 1.71 9.19
N GLU A 3 38.23 2.32 8.17
CA GLU A 3 37.55 2.82 6.98
C GLU A 3 36.92 1.72 6.10
N PRO A 4 37.56 0.55 5.87
CA PRO A 4 36.94 -0.53 5.09
C PRO A 4 35.72 -1.13 5.78
N VAL A 5 35.75 -1.23 7.12
CA VAL A 5 34.63 -1.72 7.93
C VAL A 5 33.46 -0.75 7.89
N ALA A 6 33.74 0.56 7.97
CA ALA A 6 32.72 1.59 7.84
C ALA A 6 32.04 1.56 6.46
N LYS A 7 32.82 1.43 5.37
CA LYS A 7 32.28 1.32 4.00
C LYS A 7 31.43 0.06 3.82
N ALA A 8 31.90 -1.09 4.33
CA ALA A 8 31.13 -2.34 4.28
C ALA A 8 29.82 -2.23 5.08
N LYS A 9 29.85 -1.64 6.28
CA LYS A 9 28.64 -1.39 7.09
C LYS A 9 27.63 -0.54 6.34
N SER A 10 28.06 0.60 5.79
CA SER A 10 27.16 1.50 5.05
C SER A 10 26.57 0.84 3.80
N ALA A 11 27.33 -0.03 3.11
CA ALA A 11 26.83 -0.78 1.97
C ALA A 11 25.73 -1.77 2.39
N VAL A 12 25.93 -2.51 3.49
CA VAL A 12 24.92 -3.43 4.03
C VAL A 12 23.69 -2.68 4.53
N GLU A 13 23.85 -1.56 5.22
CA GLU A 13 22.72 -0.73 5.67
C GLU A 13 21.89 -0.22 4.50
N LYS A 14 22.53 0.20 3.40
CA LYS A 14 21.83 0.60 2.17
C LYS A 14 21.06 -0.56 1.55
N LEU A 15 21.67 -1.75 1.49
CA LEU A 15 21.01 -2.94 0.95
C LEU A 15 19.80 -3.36 1.81
N LEU A 16 19.95 -3.30 3.15
CA LEU A 16 18.87 -3.62 4.09
C LEU A 16 17.76 -2.57 4.11
N ALA A 17 18.07 -1.31 3.79
CA ALA A 17 17.05 -0.26 3.68
C ALA A 17 16.02 -0.60 2.60
N GLY A 18 16.41 -1.30 1.53
CA GLY A 18 15.53 -1.59 0.40
C GLY A 18 15.14 -0.34 -0.38
N HIS A 19 14.62 -0.54 -1.59
CA HIS A 19 14.09 0.54 -2.42
C HIS A 19 12.63 0.82 -2.02
N ILE A 20 12.25 2.08 -1.84
CA ILE A 20 10.86 2.43 -1.56
C ILE A 20 10.14 2.50 -2.90
N ALA A 21 9.10 1.67 -3.08
CA ALA A 21 8.30 1.69 -4.30
C ALA A 21 7.70 3.09 -4.52
N ALA A 22 7.94 3.67 -5.69
CA ALA A 22 7.52 5.03 -6.02
C ALA A 22 6.89 5.12 -7.42
N ASP A 23 5.99 6.09 -7.57
CA ASP A 23 5.57 6.63 -8.86
C ASP A 23 6.36 7.93 -9.07
N GLY A 24 7.46 7.83 -9.83
CA GLY A 24 8.44 8.89 -9.93
C GLY A 24 9.11 9.18 -8.58
N ASN A 25 8.77 10.31 -7.96
CA ASN A 25 9.33 10.70 -6.65
C ASN A 25 8.37 10.44 -5.48
N ASP A 26 7.12 10.08 -5.75
CA ASP A 26 6.10 9.93 -4.73
C ASP A 26 5.94 8.47 -4.34
N PRO A 27 6.03 8.11 -3.05
CA PRO A 27 5.86 6.72 -2.61
C PRO A 27 4.48 6.18 -2.97
N ILE A 28 4.44 4.94 -3.45
CA ILE A 28 3.18 4.23 -3.69
C ILE A 28 2.60 3.82 -2.33
N THR A 29 1.50 4.47 -1.94
CA THR A 29 0.92 4.37 -0.59
C THR A 29 -0.57 3.97 -0.59
N ASP A 30 -1.07 3.38 -1.68
CA ASP A 30 -2.48 2.98 -1.73
C ASP A 30 -2.84 2.04 -0.55
N PRO A 31 -3.90 2.35 0.23
CA PRO A 31 -4.29 1.56 1.40
C PRO A 31 -4.51 0.08 1.12
N PHE A 32 -4.86 -0.30 -0.12
CA PHE A 32 -4.98 -1.70 -0.52
C PHE A 32 -3.73 -2.50 -0.17
N TYR A 33 -2.54 -1.96 -0.43
CA TYR A 33 -1.26 -2.64 -0.21
C TYR A 33 -0.90 -2.88 1.23
N PHE A 34 -1.67 -2.37 2.19
CA PHE A 34 -1.44 -2.59 3.62
C PHE A 34 -2.57 -3.39 4.27
N ARG A 35 -3.46 -3.97 3.45
CA ARG A 35 -4.53 -4.89 3.88
C ARG A 35 -4.10 -6.35 3.64
N PRO A 36 -4.57 -7.30 4.46
CA PRO A 36 -4.29 -8.72 4.26
C PRO A 36 -4.69 -9.24 2.86
N SER A 37 -5.74 -8.68 2.28
CA SER A 37 -6.24 -9.03 0.94
C SER A 37 -5.24 -8.77 -0.19
N SER A 38 -4.26 -7.88 0.00
CA SER A 38 -3.22 -7.59 -1.00
C SER A 38 -2.13 -8.65 -1.08
N LYS A 39 -2.04 -9.56 -0.10
CA LYS A 39 -0.91 -10.50 0.02
C LYS A 39 -0.70 -11.35 -1.23
N SER A 40 -1.76 -11.97 -1.76
CA SER A 40 -1.67 -12.80 -2.98
C SER A 40 -1.10 -12.01 -4.15
N PHE A 41 -1.64 -10.81 -4.37
CA PHE A 41 -1.19 -9.93 -5.44
C PHE A 41 0.29 -9.54 -5.29
N LEU A 42 0.73 -9.15 -4.09
CA LEU A 42 2.11 -8.78 -3.84
C LEU A 42 3.07 -9.97 -3.98
N ASP A 43 2.67 -11.15 -3.51
CA ASP A 43 3.44 -12.39 -3.67
C ASP A 43 3.57 -12.80 -5.15
N GLU A 44 2.48 -12.68 -5.93
CA GLU A 44 2.46 -12.95 -7.38
C GLU A 44 3.34 -11.98 -8.17
N VAL A 45 3.21 -10.67 -7.92
CA VAL A 45 4.02 -9.63 -8.58
C VAL A 45 5.50 -9.79 -8.20
N GLY A 46 5.79 -10.02 -6.92
CA GLY A 46 7.16 -10.25 -6.46
C GLY A 46 7.79 -11.47 -7.11
N ALA A 47 7.05 -12.59 -7.20
CA ALA A 47 7.51 -13.80 -7.85
C ALA A 47 7.73 -13.61 -9.37
N ALA A 48 6.81 -12.90 -10.05
CA ALA A 48 6.90 -12.66 -11.49
C ALA A 48 8.18 -11.92 -11.90
N TYR A 49 8.66 -11.00 -11.06
CA TYR A 49 9.84 -10.18 -11.34
C TYR A 49 11.06 -10.53 -10.48
N SER A 50 11.02 -11.60 -9.69
CA SER A 50 12.10 -11.98 -8.76
C SER A 50 12.50 -10.85 -7.79
N VAL A 51 11.50 -10.12 -7.28
CA VAL A 51 11.65 -9.03 -6.31
C VAL A 51 10.96 -9.44 -5.01
N PHE A 52 11.67 -9.34 -3.89
CA PHE A 52 11.04 -9.47 -2.60
C PHE A 52 10.37 -8.15 -2.21
N ILE A 53 9.07 -8.21 -1.89
CA ILE A 53 8.26 -7.05 -1.49
C ILE A 53 7.94 -7.18 0.00
N HIS A 54 8.33 -6.16 0.77
CA HIS A 54 8.04 -6.06 2.19
C HIS A 54 7.08 -4.91 2.48
N GLN A 55 5.98 -5.21 3.15
CA GLN A 55 5.02 -4.22 3.63
C GLN A 55 5.52 -3.60 4.95
N ASP A 56 6.07 -2.39 4.90
CA ASP A 56 6.40 -1.63 6.10
C ASP A 56 5.13 -0.92 6.60
N LEU A 57 4.31 -1.67 7.34
CA LEU A 57 3.00 -1.20 7.86
C LEU A 57 3.14 0.03 8.76
N ARG A 58 4.27 0.18 9.47
CA ARG A 58 4.52 1.30 10.37
C ARG A 58 4.70 2.61 9.59
N ARG A 59 5.41 2.56 8.46
CA ARG A 59 5.67 3.72 7.61
C ARG A 59 4.66 3.85 6.46
N SER A 60 3.80 2.85 6.28
CA SER A 60 2.88 2.74 5.14
C SER A 60 3.61 2.87 3.80
N VAL A 61 4.71 2.12 3.64
CA VAL A 61 5.49 2.04 2.39
C VAL A 61 5.77 0.59 2.02
N LEU A 62 5.92 0.34 0.72
CA LEU A 62 6.43 -0.93 0.20
C LEU A 62 7.94 -0.84 -0.01
N ARG A 63 8.69 -1.78 0.57
CA ARG A 63 10.13 -1.93 0.34
C ARG A 63 10.38 -3.05 -0.64
N LEU A 64 11.15 -2.75 -1.68
CA LEU A 64 11.49 -3.65 -2.76
C LEU A 64 12.96 -4.05 -2.65
N TYR A 65 13.22 -5.33 -2.85
CA TYR A 65 14.56 -5.91 -2.82
C TYR A 65 14.74 -6.75 -4.08
N GLY A 66 15.61 -6.31 -4.97
CA GLY A 66 15.86 -6.93 -6.27
C GLY A 66 16.81 -6.08 -7.10
N ASN A 67 16.96 -6.43 -8.38
CA ASN A 67 17.69 -5.57 -9.32
C ASN A 67 16.80 -4.39 -9.76
N ASP A 68 17.42 -3.31 -10.23
CA ASP A 68 16.71 -2.07 -10.57
C ASP A 68 15.67 -2.25 -11.68
N ILE A 69 16.00 -3.03 -12.72
CA ILE A 69 15.10 -3.27 -13.86
C ILE A 69 13.83 -3.98 -13.40
N CYS A 70 13.95 -4.99 -12.53
CA CYS A 70 12.84 -5.74 -11.97
C CYS A 70 12.03 -4.89 -10.99
N ILE A 71 12.70 -4.04 -10.20
CA ILE A 71 12.04 -3.05 -9.33
C ILE A 71 11.14 -2.13 -10.16
N GLU A 72 11.62 -1.58 -11.27
CA GLU A 72 10.81 -0.74 -12.16
C GLU A 72 9.58 -1.48 -12.70
N GLN A 73 9.70 -2.78 -13.02
CA GLN A 73 8.55 -3.57 -13.48
C GLN A 73 7.53 -3.79 -12.36
N VAL A 74 8.00 -4.03 -11.12
CA VAL A 74 7.12 -4.11 -9.96
C VAL A 74 6.40 -2.79 -9.74
N GLU A 75 7.09 -1.65 -9.78
CA GLU A 75 6.47 -0.33 -9.64
C GLU A 75 5.38 -0.09 -10.70
N ARG A 76 5.62 -0.45 -11.96
CA ARG A 76 4.61 -0.39 -13.03
C ARG A 76 3.38 -1.26 -12.73
N ALA A 77 3.60 -2.48 -12.24
CA ALA A 77 2.49 -3.37 -11.87
C ALA A 77 1.68 -2.82 -10.68
N LEU A 78 2.36 -2.25 -9.68
CA LEU A 78 1.71 -1.58 -8.56
C LEU A 78 0.89 -0.36 -9.05
N MET A 79 1.43 0.47 -9.94
CA MET A 79 0.69 1.61 -10.49
C MET A 79 -0.54 1.18 -11.30
N ALA A 80 -0.41 0.14 -12.12
CA ALA A 80 -1.54 -0.42 -12.87
C ALA A 80 -2.66 -0.89 -11.93
N LYS A 81 -2.29 -1.55 -10.83
CA LYS A 81 -3.27 -1.98 -9.83
C LYS A 81 -3.92 -0.80 -9.10
N CYS A 82 -3.18 0.26 -8.79
CA CYS A 82 -3.76 1.51 -8.26
C CYS A 82 -4.79 2.11 -9.22
N ALA A 83 -4.51 2.12 -10.52
CA ALA A 83 -5.44 2.64 -11.53
C ALA A 83 -6.72 1.79 -11.60
N GLU A 84 -6.58 0.46 -11.61
CA GLU A 84 -7.72 -0.47 -11.54
C GLU A 84 -8.57 -0.24 -10.29
N LEU A 85 -7.95 -0.11 -9.11
CA LEU A 85 -8.67 0.12 -7.85
C LEU A 85 -9.42 1.46 -7.86
N LYS A 86 -8.84 2.51 -8.45
CA LYS A 86 -9.51 3.81 -8.59
C LYS A 86 -10.73 3.72 -9.49
N GLU A 87 -10.67 2.95 -10.57
CA GLU A 87 -11.80 2.74 -11.48
C GLU A 87 -12.98 2.04 -10.79
N HIS A 88 -12.70 1.14 -9.86
CA HIS A 88 -13.71 0.37 -9.13
C HIS A 88 -14.08 0.99 -7.76
N SER A 89 -13.56 2.18 -7.44
CA SER A 89 -13.83 2.86 -6.18
C SER A 89 -14.99 3.85 -6.33
N HIS A 90 -16.00 3.71 -5.47
CA HIS A 90 -17.14 4.63 -5.41
C HIS A 90 -17.13 5.43 -4.11
N ASN A 91 -17.10 6.75 -4.24
CA ASN A 91 -17.21 7.67 -3.12
C ASN A 91 -18.65 8.17 -3.00
N VAL A 92 -19.25 7.98 -1.82
CA VAL A 92 -20.59 8.49 -1.50
C VAL A 92 -20.42 9.55 -0.42
N ILE A 93 -20.78 10.80 -0.74
CA ILE A 93 -20.79 11.89 0.24
C ILE A 93 -22.04 11.74 1.09
N LEU A 94 -21.86 11.63 2.41
CA LEU A 94 -22.95 11.52 3.36
C LEU A 94 -23.39 12.90 3.83
N ASP A 95 -24.70 13.17 3.73
CA ASP A 95 -25.33 14.28 4.45
C ASP A 95 -25.39 13.98 5.97
N PRO A 96 -25.75 14.96 6.82
CA PRO A 96 -25.80 14.76 8.27
C PRO A 96 -26.72 13.63 8.74
N GLU A 97 -27.84 13.39 8.07
CA GLU A 97 -28.80 12.34 8.43
C GLU A 97 -28.25 10.96 8.07
N SER A 98 -27.72 10.82 6.86
CA SER A 98 -27.04 9.62 6.36
C SER A 98 -25.79 9.28 7.20
N LEU A 99 -25.05 10.29 7.66
CA LEU A 99 -23.93 10.13 8.58
C LEU A 99 -24.43 9.63 9.95
N ALA A 100 -25.47 10.26 10.51
CA ALA A 100 -26.03 9.85 11.80
C ALA A 100 -26.53 8.39 11.77
N PHE A 101 -27.18 7.97 10.67
CA PHE A 101 -27.58 6.58 10.45
C PHE A 101 -26.36 5.65 10.41
N SER A 102 -25.33 6.01 9.64
CA SER A 102 -24.10 5.23 9.51
C SER A 102 -23.42 5.00 10.86
N LEU A 103 -23.34 6.04 11.69
CA LEU A 103 -22.77 5.99 13.04
C LEU A 103 -23.60 5.16 14.03
N LYS A 104 -24.92 5.10 13.87
CA LYS A 104 -25.84 4.29 14.70
C LYS A 104 -25.86 2.80 14.36
N GLY A 105 -24.92 2.33 13.54
CA GLY A 105 -24.77 0.92 13.18
C GLY A 105 -25.10 0.61 11.72
N GLY A 106 -25.60 1.58 10.95
CA GLY A 106 -25.78 1.43 9.50
C GLY A 106 -24.48 1.04 8.79
N PHE A 107 -23.35 1.63 9.17
CA PHE A 107 -22.05 1.29 8.60
C PHE A 107 -21.65 -0.17 8.88
N ARG A 108 -22.03 -0.74 10.02
CA ARG A 108 -21.76 -2.16 10.32
C ARG A 108 -22.52 -3.10 9.38
N GLN A 109 -23.72 -2.72 8.94
CA GLN A 109 -24.49 -3.49 7.97
C GLN A 109 -23.81 -3.46 6.59
N ILE A 110 -23.30 -2.30 6.19
CA ILE A 110 -22.52 -2.15 4.96
C ILE A 110 -21.24 -3.01 5.01
N VAL A 111 -20.50 -2.94 6.13
CA VAL A 111 -19.32 -3.79 6.37
C VAL A 111 -19.66 -5.29 6.33
N ALA A 112 -20.80 -5.69 6.90
CA ALA A 112 -21.24 -7.09 6.88
C ALA A 112 -21.58 -7.58 5.46
N ALA A 113 -22.18 -6.72 4.64
CA ALA A 113 -22.57 -7.05 3.27
C ALA A 113 -21.37 -7.06 2.29
N LEU A 114 -20.45 -6.10 2.42
CA LEU A 114 -19.36 -5.89 1.46
C LEU A 114 -18.01 -6.45 1.94
N GLY A 115 -17.85 -6.69 3.23
CA GLY A 115 -16.62 -7.13 3.87
C GLY A 115 -15.79 -5.97 4.43
N LYS A 116 -15.15 -6.22 5.58
CA LYS A 116 -14.37 -5.24 6.35
C LYS A 116 -13.28 -4.53 5.56
N ASP A 117 -12.67 -5.22 4.60
CA ASP A 117 -11.54 -4.70 3.83
C ASP A 117 -11.96 -4.01 2.52
N LYS A 118 -13.27 -3.86 2.25
CA LYS A 118 -13.78 -3.25 1.03
C LYS A 118 -14.46 -1.90 1.24
N VAL A 119 -14.68 -1.51 2.50
CA VAL A 119 -15.38 -0.26 2.84
C VAL A 119 -14.61 0.54 3.88
N LYS A 120 -14.71 1.85 3.77
CA LYS A 120 -14.08 2.81 4.68
C LYS A 120 -15.06 3.95 4.91
N LEU A 121 -15.12 4.45 6.14
CA LEU A 121 -15.84 5.67 6.49
C LEU A 121 -14.81 6.74 6.85
N ASP A 122 -14.77 7.80 6.06
CA ASP A 122 -13.89 8.94 6.28
C ASP A 122 -14.70 10.15 6.75
N ILE A 123 -14.39 10.65 7.95
CA ILE A 123 -15.01 11.85 8.51
C ILE A 123 -14.10 13.04 8.16
N ILE A 124 -14.47 13.78 7.12
CA ILE A 124 -13.70 14.92 6.61
C ILE A 124 -14.02 16.24 7.33
N SER A 125 -15.13 16.30 8.04
CA SER A 125 -15.55 17.42 8.87
C SER A 125 -16.51 16.91 9.94
N ASN A 126 -16.36 17.39 11.18
CA ASN A 126 -17.36 17.15 12.21
C ASN A 126 -18.52 18.13 11.98
N PRO A 127 -19.79 17.66 11.95
CA PRO A 127 -20.93 18.55 11.90
C PRO A 127 -21.04 19.44 13.14
#